data_AF-A0A9Q7TKC4-F1
#
_entry.id   AF-A0A9Q7TKC4-F1
#
_cell.length_a   1.000
_cell.length_b   1.000
_cell.length_c   1.000
_cell.angle_alpha   90.00
_cell.angle_beta   90.00
_cell.angle_gamma   90.00
#
_symmetry.space_group_name_H-M   'P 1'
#
loop_
_entity.id
_entity.type
_entity.pdbx_description
1 polymer ?
#
loop_
_entity_poly.entity_id
_entity_poly.type
_entity_poly.pdbx_seq_one_letter_code
_entity_poly.pdbx_strand_id
1 'polypeptide(L)'
;MALERTGGAGDRGIDLRGWWSPPQSSNRIRILAQCKCQDEGGKKMGPVLIREMEGVIFRASSPSSDTEEASAPTAGIILSSSGFSKQALLQMRSSGVALAAMHVLALPQVEVENREEGDLVERCVSIVWNIKFGGAYGLLEGGMEARWVRSIGAGGGSAMGRPVIYRGGRPI
;
A
#
# COMPACT_ATOMS: atom_id res chain seq x y z
N MET A 1 5.39 -11.62 -3.98
CA MET A 1 5.78 -10.51 -3.08
C MET A 1 6.26 -11.14 -1.79
N ALA A 2 7.29 -10.60 -1.13
CA ALA A 2 7.78 -11.10 0.15
C ALA A 2 7.86 -9.94 1.14
N LEU A 3 7.05 -9.97 2.20
CA LEU A 3 7.03 -8.95 3.25
C LEU A 3 7.28 -9.62 4.60
N GLU A 4 8.10 -8.98 5.42
CA GLU A 4 8.44 -9.39 6.77
C GLU A 4 7.90 -8.36 7.75
N ARG A 5 7.27 -8.84 8.83
CA ARG A 5 6.77 -7.97 9.90
C ARG A 5 7.91 -7.55 10.80
N THR A 6 8.08 -6.24 10.95
CA THR A 6 9.17 -5.65 11.75
C THR A 6 8.67 -4.70 12.83
N GLY A 7 7.36 -4.51 12.92
CA GLY A 7 6.72 -3.65 13.91
C GLY A 7 7.09 -4.03 15.35
N GLY A 8 7.60 -3.04 16.09
CA GLY A 8 8.15 -3.20 17.43
C GLY A 8 8.77 -1.89 17.97
N ALA A 9 9.17 -1.87 19.24
CA ALA A 9 9.82 -0.68 19.79
C ALA A 9 11.09 -0.34 19.00
N GLY A 10 11.18 0.89 18.48
CA GLY A 10 12.34 1.35 17.70
C GLY A 10 12.28 1.03 16.20
N ASP A 11 11.15 0.57 15.66
CA ASP A 11 10.93 0.28 14.23
C ASP A 11 10.96 1.51 13.29
N ARG A 12 11.13 2.71 13.87
CA ARG A 12 11.20 4.01 13.16
C ARG A 12 9.99 4.25 12.25
N GLY A 13 8.83 3.66 12.59
CA GLY A 13 7.58 3.79 11.85
C GLY A 13 7.42 2.81 10.70
N ILE A 14 8.18 1.71 10.65
CA ILE A 14 8.09 0.67 9.62
C ILE A 14 7.54 -0.63 10.24
N ASP A 15 6.28 -0.91 9.97
CA ASP A 15 5.61 -2.12 10.47
C ASP A 15 5.93 -3.34 9.61
N LEU A 16 6.07 -3.16 8.29
CA LEU A 16 6.42 -4.20 7.33
C LEU A 16 7.54 -3.71 6.41
N ARG A 17 8.47 -4.61 6.06
CA ARG A 17 9.46 -4.35 5.01
C ARG A 17 9.58 -5.55 4.09
N GLY A 18 9.99 -5.32 2.86
CA GLY A 18 10.36 -6.41 1.97
C GLY A 18 10.43 -5.98 0.53
N TRP A 19 10.05 -6.87 -0.37
CA TRP A 19 10.29 -6.70 -1.78
C TRP A 19 9.11 -7.14 -2.64
N TRP A 20 8.87 -6.36 -3.69
CA TRP A 20 7.93 -6.68 -4.73
C TRP A 20 8.64 -6.71 -6.08
N SER A 21 8.46 -7.80 -6.83
CA SER A 21 8.80 -7.86 -8.25
C SER A 21 7.50 -7.76 -9.03
N PRO A 22 7.14 -6.57 -9.55
CA PRO A 22 5.94 -6.43 -10.36
C PRO A 22 6.02 -7.35 -11.59
N PRO A 23 4.94 -8.03 -11.97
CA PRO A 23 4.94 -8.89 -13.15
C PRO A 23 5.38 -8.10 -14.38
N GLN A 24 6.31 -8.67 -15.16
CA GLN A 24 6.85 -8.05 -16.38
C GLN A 24 7.58 -6.71 -16.14
N SER A 25 8.08 -6.46 -14.92
CA SER A 25 9.05 -5.38 -14.65
C SER A 25 10.43 -5.97 -14.42
N SER A 26 11.48 -5.31 -14.91
CA SER A 26 12.88 -5.70 -14.66
C SER A 26 13.35 -5.31 -13.27
N ASN A 27 12.64 -4.41 -12.58
CA ASN A 27 13.09 -3.80 -11.34
C ASN A 27 12.37 -4.40 -10.14
N ARG A 28 13.15 -4.92 -9.20
CA ARG A 28 12.65 -5.30 -7.87
C ARG A 28 12.49 -4.04 -7.03
N ILE A 29 11.30 -3.81 -6.51
CA ILE A 29 10.95 -2.64 -5.70
C ILE A 29 11.05 -3.01 -4.23
N ARG A 30 11.77 -2.21 -3.46
CA ARG A 30 11.80 -2.29 -2.00
C ARG A 30 10.53 -1.65 -1.44
N ILE A 31 9.79 -2.39 -0.62
CA ILE A 31 8.55 -1.94 -0.01
C ILE A 31 8.79 -1.68 1.48
N LEU A 32 8.47 -0.48 1.92
CA LEU A 32 8.39 -0.11 3.34
C LEU A 32 6.94 0.25 3.64
N ALA A 33 6.33 -0.42 4.61
CA ALA A 33 4.94 -0.16 4.94
C ALA A 33 4.72 0.18 6.40
N GLN A 34 3.78 1.08 6.63
CA GLN A 34 3.29 1.46 7.94
C GLN A 34 1.81 1.13 8.06
N CYS A 35 1.43 0.50 9.16
CA CYS A 35 0.09 0.08 9.47
C CYS A 35 -0.45 0.92 10.63
N LYS A 36 -1.59 1.58 10.44
CA LYS A 36 -2.27 2.32 11.50
C LYS A 36 -3.69 1.83 11.70
N CYS A 37 -3.89 1.17 12.83
CA CYS A 37 -5.21 0.77 13.31
C CYS A 37 -5.75 1.87 14.23
N GLN A 38 -6.79 2.55 13.78
CA GLN A 38 -7.69 3.37 14.59
C GLN A 38 -9.00 2.59 14.78
N ASP A 39 -9.83 3.01 15.74
CA ASP A 39 -11.18 2.47 15.90
C ASP A 39 -11.98 2.58 14.59
N GLU A 40 -12.89 1.63 14.37
CA GLU A 40 -13.79 1.66 13.22
C GLU A 40 -14.61 2.97 13.22
N GLY A 41 -14.66 3.65 12.07
CA GLY A 41 -15.29 4.97 11.99
C GLY A 41 -14.52 6.11 12.70
N GLY A 42 -13.33 5.82 13.23
CA GLY A 42 -12.44 6.78 13.86
C GLY A 42 -11.94 7.86 12.91
N LYS A 43 -11.20 8.83 13.46
CA LYS A 43 -10.70 9.97 12.69
C LYS A 43 -9.83 9.49 11.52
N LYS A 44 -10.15 10.00 10.32
CA LYS A 44 -9.34 9.78 9.11
C LYS A 44 -7.92 10.29 9.32
N MET A 45 -6.95 9.57 8.77
CA MET A 45 -5.54 9.88 8.93
C MET A 45 -5.16 11.21 8.25
N GLY A 46 -4.40 12.02 8.99
CA GLY A 46 -3.91 13.33 8.55
C GLY A 46 -2.63 13.26 7.70
N PRO A 47 -2.20 14.38 7.11
CA PRO A 47 -1.01 14.44 6.25
C PRO A 47 0.31 14.21 7.01
N VAL A 48 0.31 14.22 8.35
CA VAL A 48 1.50 13.98 9.17
C VAL A 48 2.12 12.62 8.85
N LEU A 49 1.32 11.55 8.77
CA LEU A 49 1.81 10.21 8.44
C LEU A 49 2.47 10.14 7.06
N ILE A 50 1.94 10.90 6.11
CA ILE A 50 2.52 10.97 4.76
C ILE A 50 3.93 11.54 4.85
N ARG A 51 4.11 12.64 5.61
CA ARG A 51 5.43 13.28 5.81
C ARG A 51 6.41 12.40 6.58
N GLU A 52 5.91 11.65 7.56
CA GLU A 52 6.72 10.67 8.29
C GLU A 52 7.24 9.58 7.33
N MET A 53 6.36 9.02 6.49
CA MET A 53 6.73 8.02 5.48
C MET A 53 7.65 8.60 4.40
N GLU A 54 7.46 9.86 3.99
CA GLU A 54 8.39 10.56 3.08
C GLU A 54 9.82 10.56 3.65
N GLY A 55 9.95 10.90 4.94
CA GLY A 55 11.24 10.86 5.64
C GLY A 55 11.82 9.45 5.77
N VAL A 56 10.98 8.43 5.94
CA VAL A 56 11.40 7.03 5.96
C VAL A 56 11.99 6.62 4.61
N ILE A 57 11.30 6.90 3.51
CA ILE A 57 11.79 6.57 2.16
C ILE A 57 13.07 7.34 1.87
N PHE A 58 13.11 8.65 2.17
CA PHE A 58 14.29 9.47 1.92
C PHE A 58 15.54 8.92 2.62
N ARG A 59 15.40 8.47 3.88
CA ARG A 59 16.50 7.82 4.61
C ARG A 59 16.87 6.46 4.02
N ALA A 60 15.88 5.68 3.61
CA ALA A 60 16.10 4.34 3.04
C ALA A 60 16.79 4.39 1.66
N SER A 61 16.56 5.45 0.89
CA SER A 61 17.20 5.72 -0.40
C SER A 61 18.53 6.49 -0.27
N SER A 62 18.96 6.82 0.95
CA SER A 62 20.23 7.50 1.17
C SER A 62 21.39 6.52 0.97
N PRO A 63 22.45 6.87 0.22
CA PRO A 63 23.56 5.98 -0.13
C PRO A 63 24.52 5.70 1.04
N SER A 64 24.05 5.73 2.29
CA SER A 64 24.88 5.54 3.48
C SER A 64 25.42 4.11 3.67
N SER A 65 25.10 3.20 2.75
CA SER A 65 25.60 1.82 2.73
C SER A 65 25.74 1.35 1.28
N ASP A 66 26.93 0.88 0.87
CA ASP A 66 27.27 0.34 -0.47
C ASP A 66 26.55 -1.00 -0.79
N THR A 67 25.41 -1.26 -0.14
CA THR A 67 24.61 -2.46 -0.34
C THR A 67 23.67 -2.27 -1.52
N GLU A 68 23.46 -3.31 -2.34
CA GLU A 68 22.48 -3.31 -3.43
C GLU A 68 21.07 -2.87 -2.98
N GLU A 69 20.72 -3.08 -1.71
CA GLU A 69 19.45 -2.63 -1.13
C GLU A 69 19.27 -1.11 -1.11
N ALA A 70 20.37 -0.34 -0.99
CA ALA A 70 20.33 1.13 -0.96
C ALA A 70 20.17 1.74 -2.35
N SER A 71 20.59 1.01 -3.40
CA SER A 71 20.44 1.44 -4.79
C SER A 71 19.06 1.09 -5.37
N ALA A 72 18.35 0.14 -4.75
CA ALA A 72 17.06 -0.31 -5.26
C ALA A 72 15.94 0.75 -5.14
N PRO A 73 15.04 0.83 -6.14
CA PRO A 73 13.88 1.71 -6.06
C PRO A 73 13.01 1.36 -4.86
N THR A 74 12.71 2.36 -4.03
CA THR A 74 11.96 2.19 -2.79
C THR A 74 10.58 2.86 -2.87
N ALA A 75 9.55 2.17 -2.39
CA ALA A 75 8.19 2.67 -2.30
C ALA A 75 7.65 2.55 -0.87
N GLY A 76 6.87 3.55 -0.44
CA GLY A 76 6.15 3.52 0.81
C GLY A 76 4.69 3.13 0.63
N ILE A 77 4.18 2.29 1.53
CA ILE A 77 2.76 1.93 1.59
C ILE A 77 2.22 2.27 2.97
N ILE A 78 1.13 3.03 3.04
CA ILE A 78 0.48 3.34 4.32
C ILE A 78 -0.87 2.63 4.33
N LEU A 79 -1.09 1.78 5.32
CA LEU A 79 -2.34 1.06 5.55
C LEU A 79 -3.08 1.71 6.72
N SER A 80 -4.37 1.97 6.54
CA SER A 80 -5.22 2.57 7.57
C SER A 80 -6.58 1.89 7.65
N SER A 81 -7.08 1.66 8.88
CA SER A 81 -8.44 1.15 9.13
C SER A 81 -9.54 2.21 9.01
N SER A 82 -9.23 3.47 9.30
CA SER A 82 -10.16 4.61 9.19
C SER A 82 -10.06 5.37 7.87
N GLY A 83 -9.08 5.04 7.03
CA GLY A 83 -8.80 5.70 5.76
C GLY A 83 -8.12 7.06 5.92
N PHE A 84 -8.12 7.86 4.86
CA PHE A 84 -7.29 9.07 4.76
C PHE A 84 -8.12 10.33 4.59
N SER A 85 -7.72 11.40 5.26
CA SER A 85 -8.30 12.74 5.07
C SER A 85 -7.97 13.28 3.68
N LYS A 86 -8.77 14.24 3.19
CA LYS A 86 -8.50 14.93 1.92
C LYS A 86 -7.08 15.51 1.88
N GLN A 87 -6.64 16.12 2.97
CA GLN A 87 -5.30 16.72 3.06
C GLN A 87 -4.20 15.67 3.00
N ALA A 88 -4.40 14.49 3.59
CA ALA A 88 -3.45 13.38 3.46
C ALA A 88 -3.33 12.88 2.02
N LEU A 89 -4.47 12.70 1.33
CA LEU A 89 -4.46 12.27 -0.08
C LEU A 89 -3.83 13.32 -1.00
N LEU A 90 -4.07 14.61 -0.75
CA LEU A 90 -3.41 15.69 -1.49
C LEU A 90 -1.88 15.67 -1.28
N GLN A 91 -1.42 15.57 -0.02
CA GLN A 91 0.02 15.48 0.30
C GLN A 91 0.65 14.25 -0.38
N MET A 92 0.01 13.09 -0.32
CA MET A 92 0.52 11.86 -0.95
C MET A 92 0.63 12.01 -2.47
N ARG A 93 -0.40 12.59 -3.10
CA ARG A 93 -0.41 12.84 -4.55
C ARG A 93 0.68 13.83 -4.99
N SER A 94 0.96 14.84 -4.18
CA SER A 94 2.02 15.84 -4.45
C SER A 94 3.42 15.40 -4.03
N SER A 95 3.54 14.27 -3.34
CA SER A 95 4.82 13.80 -2.79
C SER A 95 5.85 13.54 -3.90
N GLY A 96 7.11 13.86 -3.59
CA GLY A 96 8.25 13.63 -4.48
C GLY A 96 8.74 12.18 -4.50
N VAL A 97 8.25 11.33 -3.60
CA VAL A 97 8.64 9.90 -3.46
C VAL A 97 7.48 8.98 -3.83
N ALA A 98 7.78 7.72 -4.18
CA ALA A 98 6.77 6.76 -4.59
C ALA A 98 5.94 6.28 -3.39
N LEU A 99 4.65 6.63 -3.38
CA LEU A 99 3.74 6.33 -2.27
C LEU A 99 2.43 5.72 -2.73
N ALA A 100 1.93 4.78 -1.92
CA ALA A 100 0.57 4.27 -1.97
C ALA A 100 -0.10 4.34 -0.59
N ALA A 101 -1.40 4.62 -0.59
CA ALA A 101 -2.26 4.68 0.58
C ALA A 101 -3.40 3.68 0.39
N MET A 102 -3.58 2.80 1.37
CA MET A 102 -4.58 1.73 1.34
C MET A 102 -5.51 1.85 2.53
N HIS A 103 -6.82 1.93 2.26
CA HIS A 103 -7.84 1.82 3.29
C HIS A 103 -8.28 0.36 3.37
N VAL A 104 -7.98 -0.30 4.49
CA VAL A 104 -8.32 -1.70 4.74
C VAL A 104 -9.06 -1.79 6.05
N LEU A 105 -10.26 -2.35 6.06
CA LEU A 105 -11.05 -2.47 7.29
C LEU A 105 -10.37 -3.47 8.25
N ALA A 106 -10.16 -3.03 9.49
CA ALA A 106 -9.77 -3.93 10.57
C ALA A 106 -11.03 -4.64 11.07
N LEU A 107 -10.98 -5.96 11.23
CA LEU A 107 -12.04 -6.69 11.94
C LEU A 107 -11.57 -6.97 13.37
N PRO A 108 -12.47 -6.99 14.36
CA PRO A 108 -12.15 -7.53 15.67
C PRO A 108 -11.58 -8.94 15.53
N GLN A 109 -10.58 -9.27 16.34
CA GLN A 109 -10.02 -10.61 16.42
C GLN A 109 -11.03 -11.54 17.10
N VAL A 110 -12.12 -11.87 16.43
CA VAL A 110 -12.89 -13.06 16.80
C VAL A 110 -12.04 -14.24 16.37
N GLU A 111 -11.73 -15.12 17.33
CA GLU A 111 -11.01 -16.37 17.12
C GLU A 111 -11.73 -17.18 16.05
N VAL A 112 -11.24 -17.09 14.81
CA VAL A 112 -11.72 -17.96 13.73
C VAL A 112 -10.48 -18.57 13.11
N GLU A 113 -10.17 -19.76 13.60
CA GLU A 113 -9.32 -20.75 12.95
C GLU A 113 -9.84 -20.91 11.50
N ASN A 114 -8.98 -20.72 10.49
CA ASN A 114 -9.29 -20.72 9.04
C ASN A 114 -9.70 -19.37 8.42
N ARG A 115 -8.85 -18.34 8.50
CA ARG A 115 -8.93 -17.21 7.55
C ARG A 115 -8.31 -17.61 6.22
N GLU A 116 -9.09 -17.64 5.15
CA GLU A 116 -8.56 -17.74 3.79
C GLU A 116 -7.93 -16.40 3.35
N GLU A 117 -6.92 -16.45 2.49
CA GLU A 117 -6.21 -15.27 1.98
C GLU A 117 -7.16 -14.28 1.26
N GLY A 118 -8.28 -14.78 0.72
CA GLY A 118 -9.33 -13.99 0.08
C GLY A 118 -10.03 -13.00 1.01
N ASP A 119 -10.23 -13.35 2.28
CA ASP A 119 -10.98 -12.51 3.24
C ASP A 119 -10.30 -11.16 3.47
N LEU A 120 -8.96 -11.11 3.40
CA LEU A 120 -8.19 -9.88 3.63
C LEU A 120 -8.30 -8.92 2.44
N VAL A 121 -8.34 -9.45 1.21
CA VAL A 121 -8.45 -8.66 -0.02
C VAL A 121 -9.84 -8.03 -0.13
N GLU A 122 -10.89 -8.72 0.29
CA GLU A 122 -12.26 -8.20 0.33
C GLU A 122 -12.44 -7.03 1.31
N ARG A 123 -11.53 -6.88 2.28
CA ARG A 123 -11.52 -5.76 3.23
C ARG A 123 -10.89 -4.48 2.68
N CYS A 124 -10.29 -4.52 1.49
CA CYS A 124 -9.67 -3.36 0.88
C CYS A 124 -10.73 -2.44 0.25
N VAL A 125 -10.94 -1.30 0.89
CA VAL A 125 -11.94 -0.30 0.48
C VAL A 125 -11.39 0.58 -0.64
N SER A 126 -10.13 0.98 -0.54
CA SER A 126 -9.49 1.83 -1.56
C SER A 126 -7.98 1.70 -1.57
N ILE A 127 -7.41 1.91 -2.75
CA ILE A 127 -5.98 2.00 -3.03
C ILE A 127 -5.79 3.27 -3.84
N VAL A 128 -4.93 4.16 -3.36
CA VAL A 128 -4.53 5.36 -4.10
C VAL A 128 -3.03 5.44 -4.09
N TRP A 129 -2.42 5.64 -5.25
CA TRP A 129 -0.99 5.89 -5.37
C TRP A 129 -0.71 7.16 -6.16
N ASN A 130 0.49 7.72 -5.99
CA ASN A 130 0.89 8.92 -6.69
C ASN A 130 1.60 8.63 -8.03
N ILE A 131 1.96 9.70 -8.74
CA ILE A 131 2.61 9.61 -10.06
C ILE A 131 4.01 9.00 -10.00
N LYS A 132 4.71 9.14 -8.86
CA LYS A 132 6.04 8.53 -8.65
C LYS A 132 5.95 7.02 -8.47
N PHE A 133 4.82 6.52 -7.99
CA PHE A 133 4.54 5.10 -7.92
C PHE A 133 4.05 4.55 -9.26
N GLY A 134 2.91 5.06 -9.77
CA GLY A 134 2.19 4.46 -10.90
C GLY A 134 2.26 5.21 -12.23
N GLY A 135 2.89 6.38 -12.32
CA GLY A 135 2.95 7.17 -13.55
C GLY A 135 3.93 6.60 -14.59
N ALA A 136 3.90 7.13 -15.82
CA ALA A 136 4.74 6.69 -16.94
C ALA A 136 6.25 6.69 -16.62
N TYR A 137 6.70 7.62 -15.77
CA TYR A 137 8.09 7.71 -15.27
C TYR A 137 8.20 7.33 -13.79
N GLY A 138 7.19 6.64 -13.25
CA GLY A 138 7.17 6.09 -11.90
C GLY A 138 7.67 4.66 -11.85
N LEU A 139 7.60 4.05 -10.67
CA LEU A 139 8.09 2.69 -10.43
C LEU A 139 7.39 1.61 -11.28
N LEU A 140 6.12 1.84 -11.64
CA LEU A 140 5.32 0.92 -12.45
C LEU A 140 5.20 1.33 -13.92
N GLU A 141 5.98 2.33 -14.36
CA GLU A 141 6.11 2.74 -15.77
C GLU A 141 4.76 3.06 -16.46
N GLY A 142 3.73 3.45 -15.70
CA GLY A 142 2.41 3.75 -16.23
C GLY A 142 1.63 2.53 -16.74
N GLY A 143 2.20 1.33 -16.62
CA GLY A 143 1.62 0.12 -17.20
C GLY A 143 0.59 -0.56 -16.31
N MET A 144 0.50 -0.20 -15.03
CA MET A 144 -0.33 -0.89 -14.04
C MET A 144 -1.42 -0.02 -13.43
N GLU A 145 -2.59 -0.62 -13.23
CA GLU A 145 -3.78 0.03 -12.66
C GLU A 145 -4.45 -0.86 -11.62
N ALA A 146 -4.85 -0.31 -10.47
CA ALA A 146 -5.73 -1.01 -9.54
C ALA A 146 -7.19 -0.82 -9.96
N ARG A 147 -7.91 -1.92 -10.18
CA ARG A 147 -9.33 -1.93 -10.57
C ARG A 147 -10.14 -2.81 -9.63
N TRP A 148 -11.40 -2.45 -9.39
CA TRP A 148 -12.30 -3.25 -8.56
C TRP A 148 -13.09 -4.21 -9.44
N VAL A 149 -12.91 -5.51 -9.21
CA VAL A 149 -13.71 -6.55 -9.85
C VAL A 149 -14.86 -6.90 -8.92
N ARG A 150 -16.09 -6.81 -9.44
CA ARG A 150 -17.32 -7.16 -8.72
C ARG A 150 -17.96 -8.36 -9.40
N SER A 151 -18.34 -9.36 -8.62
CA SER A 151 -19.23 -10.42 -9.12
C SER A 151 -20.65 -9.90 -9.05
N ILE A 152 -21.34 -9.85 -10.20
CA ILE A 152 -22.77 -9.53 -10.25
C ILE A 152 -23.49 -10.87 -10.07
N GLY A 153 -23.74 -11.27 -8.83
CA GLY A 153 -24.58 -12.43 -8.51
C GLY A 153 -26.08 -12.11 -8.67
N ALA A 154 -26.89 -13.13 -8.94
CA ALA A 154 -28.35 -13.00 -9.11
C ALA A 154 -29.12 -12.61 -7.83
N GLY A 155 -28.45 -12.55 -6.66
CA GLY A 155 -28.99 -12.01 -5.42
C GLY A 155 -28.31 -10.69 -5.10
N GLY A 156 -29.06 -9.59 -5.12
CA GLY A 156 -28.59 -8.19 -5.08
C GLY A 156 -27.89 -7.69 -3.80
N GLY A 157 -27.04 -8.52 -3.17
CA GLY A 157 -26.10 -8.08 -2.15
C GLY A 157 -24.89 -7.41 -2.80
N SER A 158 -24.63 -6.14 -2.48
CA SER A 158 -23.41 -5.44 -2.90
C SER A 158 -22.19 -5.98 -2.15
N ALA A 159 -21.63 -7.11 -2.62
CA ALA A 159 -20.31 -7.55 -2.17
C ALA A 159 -19.28 -6.44 -2.46
N MET A 160 -18.44 -6.12 -1.48
CA MET A 160 -17.32 -5.22 -1.68
C MET A 160 -16.45 -5.81 -2.79
N GLY A 161 -16.25 -5.09 -3.89
CA GLY A 161 -15.44 -5.60 -5.00
C GLY A 161 -14.01 -5.88 -4.53
N ARG A 162 -13.34 -6.88 -5.10
CA ARG A 162 -11.93 -7.14 -4.81
C ARG A 162 -11.03 -6.26 -5.67
N PRO A 163 -9.99 -5.62 -5.12
CA PRO A 163 -8.98 -4.96 -5.93
C PRO A 163 -8.17 -6.02 -6.71
N VAL A 164 -7.96 -5.74 -7.98
CA VAL A 164 -7.12 -6.54 -8.88
C VAL A 164 -6.20 -5.58 -9.62
N ILE A 165 -4.93 -5.95 -9.76
CA ILE A 165 -3.99 -5.17 -10.56
C ILE A 165 -4.18 -5.58 -12.03
N TYR A 166 -4.25 -4.58 -12.90
CA TYR A 166 -4.32 -4.75 -14.34
C TYR A 166 -3.05 -4.22 -14.98
N ARG A 167 -2.59 -4.87 -16.05
CA ARG A 167 -1.55 -4.37 -16.94
C ARG A 167 -2.00 -4.49 -18.39
N GLY A 168 -1.95 -3.38 -19.14
CA GLY A 168 -2.40 -3.35 -20.54
C GLY A 168 -3.85 -3.85 -20.72
N GLY A 169 -4.73 -3.58 -19.75
CA GLY A 169 -6.12 -4.01 -19.76
C GLY A 169 -6.37 -5.48 -19.37
N ARG A 170 -5.35 -6.24 -18.97
CA ARG A 170 -5.48 -7.63 -18.49
C ARG A 170 -5.18 -7.72 -17.00
N PRO A 171 -5.94 -8.53 -16.22
CA PRO A 171 -5.61 -8.77 -14.82
C PRO A 171 -4.30 -9.55 -14.70
N ILE A 172 -3.51 -9.27 -13.67
CA ILE A 172 -2.26 -9.97 -13.33
C ILE A 172 -2.35 -10.67 -11.98
#